data_AF-A4XG59-F1
#
_entry.id   AF-A4XG59-F1
#
_cell.length_a   1.000
_cell.length_b   1.000
_cell.length_c   1.000
_cell.angle_alpha   90.00
_cell.angle_beta   90.00
_cell.angle_gamma   90.00
#
_symmetry.space_group_name_H-M   'P 1'
#
loop_
_entity.id
_entity.type
_entity.pdbx_description
1 polymer ?
#
loop_
_entity_poly.entity_id
_entity_poly.type
_entity_poly.pdbx_seq_one_letter_code
_entity_poly.pdbx_strand_id
1 'polypeptide(L)'
;MIDSKQAMINGLSQILDNVKKMSQGQEKLSTALLQLKDAQAKIASSSDLIVQNQKVLEQSAAKLKGSKKALDEGAKKLLASKEQLISGTKAFCEGTEKLDSATAQFVSGTEKLKDGAKQLSGGMGKFDENVKMVYSASRKLLEGSKKLEDGTLVLSDSYRKFHNEGIKELYSKTDEALEKLDDIKDTLNELKKFSQSYKTFSGISDELDGEVKFVLKTDEIKAKEEKQVSKEVKTANVKTHERKSFWKWLLGLLHIQVD
;
A
#
# COMPACT_ATOMS: atom_id res chain seq x y z
N MET A 1 67.52 -146.18 54.81
CA MET A 1 67.12 -145.98 53.39
C MET A 1 65.71 -145.42 53.22
N ILE A 2 64.75 -145.73 54.10
CA ILE A 2 63.34 -145.30 53.96
C ILE A 2 63.15 -143.79 54.25
N ASP A 3 63.75 -143.25 55.30
CA ASP A 3 63.58 -141.84 55.69
C ASP A 3 64.11 -140.84 54.65
N SER A 4 65.21 -141.18 53.99
CA SER A 4 65.80 -140.36 52.92
C SER A 4 64.90 -140.28 51.68
N LYS A 5 64.18 -141.36 51.34
CA LYS A 5 63.19 -141.35 50.25
C LYS A 5 61.98 -140.46 50.58
N GLN A 6 61.47 -140.52 51.80
CA GLN A 6 60.32 -139.70 52.21
C GLN A 6 60.67 -138.21 52.28
N ALA A 7 61.86 -137.88 52.79
CA ALA A 7 62.38 -136.51 52.76
C ALA A 7 62.50 -135.96 51.32
N MET A 8 62.93 -136.81 50.37
CA MET A 8 63.01 -136.46 48.96
C MET A 8 61.63 -136.23 48.33
N ILE A 9 60.63 -137.06 48.64
CA ILE A 9 59.23 -136.89 48.19
C ILE A 9 58.66 -135.58 48.74
N ASN A 10 58.84 -135.31 50.03
CA ASN A 10 58.36 -134.08 50.66
C ASN A 10 59.03 -132.83 50.07
N GLY A 11 60.34 -132.91 49.79
CA GLY A 11 61.09 -131.85 49.10
C GLY A 11 60.60 -131.61 47.67
N LEU A 12 60.36 -132.67 46.88
CA LEU A 12 59.76 -132.55 45.55
C LEU A 12 58.36 -131.93 45.60
N SER A 13 57.53 -132.31 46.58
CA SER A 13 56.19 -131.76 46.76
C SER A 13 56.24 -130.26 47.09
N GLN A 14 57.16 -129.83 47.96
CA GLN A 14 57.37 -128.40 48.24
C GLN A 14 57.85 -127.64 47.01
N ILE A 15 58.77 -128.21 46.21
CA ILE A 15 59.22 -127.60 44.96
C ILE A 15 58.05 -127.43 44.00
N LEU A 16 57.20 -128.46 43.83
CA LEU A 16 56.03 -128.40 42.97
C LEU A 16 55.04 -127.31 43.43
N ASP A 17 54.76 -127.22 44.73
CA ASP A 17 53.90 -126.17 45.30
C ASP A 17 54.49 -124.76 45.09
N ASN A 18 55.80 -124.61 45.27
CA ASN A 18 56.49 -123.34 45.06
C ASN A 18 56.48 -122.93 43.58
N VAL A 19 56.69 -123.89 42.66
CA VAL A 19 56.56 -123.66 41.21
C VAL A 19 55.12 -123.26 40.85
N LYS A 20 54.11 -123.88 41.46
CA LYS A 20 52.69 -123.52 41.26
C LYS A 20 52.38 -122.11 41.76
N LYS A 21 52.85 -121.74 42.95
CA LYS A 21 52.73 -120.37 43.49
C LYS A 21 53.44 -119.35 42.62
N MET A 22 54.63 -119.69 42.11
CA MET A 22 55.39 -118.83 41.20
C MET A 22 54.64 -118.60 39.89
N SER A 23 54.07 -119.66 39.30
CA SER A 23 53.25 -119.56 38.08
C SER A 23 52.00 -118.68 38.28
N GLN A 24 51.28 -118.85 39.39
CA GLN A 24 50.15 -117.99 39.75
C GLN A 24 50.59 -116.53 39.99
N GLY A 25 51.77 -116.32 40.59
CA GLY A 25 52.36 -115.00 40.77
C GLY A 25 52.68 -114.33 39.44
N GLN A 26 53.22 -115.08 38.48
CA GLN A 26 53.48 -114.59 37.11
C GLN A 26 52.18 -114.24 36.38
N GLU A 27 51.13 -115.05 36.51
CA GLU A 27 49.83 -114.78 35.88
C GLU A 27 49.18 -113.51 36.45
N LYS A 28 49.23 -113.32 37.78
CA LYS A 28 48.79 -112.08 38.43
C LYS A 28 49.61 -110.87 37.98
N LEU A 29 50.93 -111.01 37.88
CA LEU A 29 51.83 -109.95 37.40
C LEU A 29 51.52 -109.59 35.94
N SER A 30 51.28 -110.58 35.08
CA SER A 30 50.90 -110.38 33.69
C SER A 30 49.57 -109.61 33.58
N THR A 31 48.57 -110.01 34.36
CA THR A 31 47.27 -109.31 34.42
C THR A 31 47.43 -107.86 34.89
N ALA A 32 48.22 -107.63 35.94
CA ALA A 32 48.49 -106.29 36.46
C ALA A 32 49.22 -105.40 35.43
N LEU A 33 50.16 -105.96 34.66
CA LEU A 33 50.85 -105.24 33.58
C LEU A 33 49.90 -104.87 32.43
N LEU A 34 48.96 -105.74 32.08
CA LEU A 34 47.91 -105.44 31.09
C LEU A 34 47.00 -104.31 31.58
N GLN A 35 46.53 -104.37 32.83
CA GLN A 35 45.72 -103.30 33.42
C GLN A 35 46.47 -101.97 33.50
N LEU A 36 47.77 -102.00 33.82
CA LEU A 36 48.62 -100.81 33.82
C LEU A 36 48.75 -100.21 32.42
N LYS A 37 48.94 -101.05 31.39
CA LYS A 37 49.00 -100.61 29.99
C LYS A 37 47.68 -99.95 29.56
N ASP A 38 46.54 -100.53 29.93
CA ASP A 38 45.22 -99.96 29.63
C ASP A 38 44.99 -98.64 30.37
N ALA A 39 45.41 -98.54 31.63
CA ALA A 39 45.35 -97.30 32.39
C ALA A 39 46.24 -96.21 31.75
N GLN A 40 47.46 -96.55 31.32
CA GLN A 40 48.34 -95.63 30.60
C GLN A 40 47.71 -95.15 29.29
N ALA A 41 47.07 -96.04 28.52
CA ALA A 41 46.37 -95.67 27.28
C ALA A 41 45.19 -94.71 27.54
N LYS A 42 44.41 -94.94 28.62
CA LYS A 42 43.32 -94.04 29.04
C LYS A 42 43.84 -92.68 29.49
N ILE A 43 44.95 -92.64 30.21
CA ILE A 43 45.60 -91.39 30.65
C ILE A 43 46.10 -90.60 29.43
N ALA A 44 46.76 -91.26 28.48
CA ALA A 44 47.20 -90.62 27.24
C ALA A 44 46.02 -90.01 26.47
N SER A 45 44.96 -90.78 26.27
CA SER A 45 43.74 -90.31 25.60
C SER A 45 43.08 -89.13 26.34
N SER A 46 43.05 -89.16 27.66
CA SER A 46 42.51 -88.06 28.48
C SER A 46 43.39 -86.81 28.41
N SER A 47 44.71 -86.97 28.36
CA SER A 47 45.66 -85.88 28.16
C SER A 47 45.44 -85.20 26.81
N ASP A 48 45.25 -85.97 25.74
CA ASP A 48 44.95 -85.44 24.41
C ASP A 48 43.64 -84.63 24.41
N LEU A 49 42.61 -85.13 25.09
CA LEU A 49 41.32 -84.44 25.24
C LEU A 49 41.46 -83.11 26.00
N ILE A 50 42.27 -83.07 27.06
CA ILE A 50 42.56 -81.85 27.83
C ILE A 50 43.24 -80.82 26.94
N VAL A 51 44.25 -81.22 26.15
CA VAL A 51 44.95 -80.33 25.22
C VAL A 51 43.99 -79.77 24.15
N GLN A 52 43.10 -80.61 23.60
CA GLN A 52 42.09 -80.15 22.64
C GLN A 52 41.11 -79.16 23.27
N ASN A 53 40.59 -79.46 24.46
CA ASN A 53 39.65 -78.57 25.16
C ASN A 53 40.30 -77.23 25.55
N GLN A 54 41.57 -77.25 25.94
CA GLN A 54 42.32 -76.03 26.22
C GLN A 54 42.46 -75.15 24.97
N LYS A 55 42.74 -75.74 23.82
CA LYS A 55 42.78 -75.02 22.53
C LYS A 55 41.42 -74.42 22.18
N VAL A 56 40.31 -75.15 22.38
CA VAL A 56 38.96 -74.63 22.15
C VAL A 56 38.63 -73.48 23.09
N LEU A 57 39.03 -73.57 24.35
CA LEU A 57 38.83 -72.51 25.34
C LEU A 57 39.60 -71.24 24.97
N GLU A 58 40.86 -71.37 24.53
CA GLU A 58 41.67 -70.24 24.06
C GLU A 58 41.04 -69.56 22.83
N GLN A 59 40.59 -70.34 21.85
CA GLN A 59 39.88 -69.81 20.67
C GLN A 59 38.57 -69.10 21.04
N SER A 60 37.82 -69.67 21.99
CA SER A 60 36.57 -69.09 22.48
C SER A 60 36.81 -67.78 23.23
N ALA A 61 37.84 -67.73 24.07
CA ALA A 61 38.26 -66.51 24.78
C ALA A 61 38.70 -65.42 23.81
N ALA A 62 39.46 -65.78 22.75
CA ALA A 62 39.86 -64.85 21.70
C ALA A 62 38.64 -64.29 20.95
N LYS A 63 37.67 -65.15 20.59
CA LYS A 63 36.43 -64.73 19.93
C LYS A 63 35.57 -63.81 20.81
N LEU A 64 35.49 -64.12 22.11
CA LEU A 64 34.77 -63.28 23.08
C LEU A 64 35.42 -61.90 23.22
N LYS A 65 36.75 -61.84 23.30
CA LYS A 65 37.51 -60.57 23.32
C LYS A 65 37.26 -59.74 22.06
N GLY A 66 37.27 -60.38 20.89
CA GLY A 66 36.95 -59.72 19.61
C GLY A 66 35.52 -59.19 19.59
N SER A 67 34.56 -59.98 20.06
CA SER A 67 33.14 -59.60 20.12
C SER A 67 32.91 -58.43 21.08
N LYS A 68 33.58 -58.42 22.25
CA LYS A 68 33.55 -57.30 23.20
C LYS A 68 34.08 -56.02 22.55
N LYS A 69 35.21 -56.09 21.85
CA LYS A 69 35.78 -54.93 21.15
C LYS A 69 34.82 -54.39 20.09
N ALA A 70 34.21 -55.25 19.29
CA ALA A 70 33.22 -54.85 18.29
C ALA A 70 31.98 -54.20 18.92
N LEU A 71 31.51 -54.72 20.07
CA LEU A 71 30.42 -54.13 20.83
C LEU A 71 30.78 -52.74 21.36
N ASP A 72 31.97 -52.57 21.94
CA ASP A 72 32.45 -51.28 22.45
C ASP A 72 32.57 -50.24 21.32
N GLU A 73 33.06 -50.66 20.14
CA GLU A 73 33.11 -49.80 18.95
C GLU A 73 31.71 -49.44 18.43
N GLY A 74 30.78 -50.40 18.41
CA GLY A 74 29.39 -50.17 18.06
C GLY A 74 28.70 -49.18 18.99
N ALA A 75 28.92 -49.32 20.31
CA ALA A 75 28.39 -48.41 21.32
C ALA A 75 28.93 -46.98 21.13
N LYS A 76 30.23 -46.82 20.84
CA LYS A 76 30.82 -45.51 20.51
C LYS A 76 30.20 -44.88 19.27
N LYS A 77 30.02 -45.65 18.20
CA LYS A 77 29.36 -45.18 16.96
C LYS A 77 27.91 -44.75 17.21
N LEU A 78 27.18 -45.51 18.04
CA LEU A 78 25.81 -45.18 18.40
C LEU A 78 25.73 -43.87 19.20
N LEU A 79 26.64 -43.65 20.15
CA LEU A 79 26.72 -42.39 20.90
C LEU A 79 27.01 -41.19 19.98
N ALA A 80 27.99 -41.31 19.09
CA ALA A 80 28.29 -40.26 18.11
C ALA A 80 27.10 -39.96 17.19
N SER A 81 26.41 -41.00 16.71
CA SER A 81 25.22 -40.84 15.86
C SER A 81 24.06 -40.17 16.62
N LYS A 82 23.90 -40.48 17.91
CA LYS A 82 22.92 -39.83 18.78
C LYS A 82 23.22 -38.34 18.94
N GLU A 83 24.48 -37.96 19.15
CA GLU A 83 24.89 -36.55 19.25
C GLU A 83 24.63 -35.79 17.94
N GLN A 84 24.94 -36.40 16.79
CA GLN A 84 24.62 -35.85 15.48
C GLN A 84 23.10 -35.65 15.29
N LEU A 85 22.28 -36.63 15.71
CA LEU A 85 20.82 -36.54 15.62
C LEU A 85 20.26 -35.41 16.51
N ILE A 86 20.80 -35.23 17.72
CA ILE A 86 20.43 -34.13 18.61
C ILE A 86 20.77 -32.78 17.97
N SER A 87 21.99 -32.65 17.43
CA SER A 87 22.42 -31.44 16.74
C SER A 87 21.56 -31.13 15.51
N GLY A 88 21.28 -32.14 14.68
CA GLY A 88 20.41 -32.00 13.51
C GLY A 88 18.98 -31.60 13.88
N THR A 89 18.40 -32.21 14.91
CA THR A 89 17.07 -31.85 15.42
C THR A 89 17.04 -30.41 15.92
N LYS A 90 18.08 -29.97 16.65
CA LYS A 90 18.17 -28.58 17.12
C LYS A 90 18.24 -27.59 15.95
N ALA A 91 19.08 -27.85 14.97
CA ALA A 91 19.19 -27.02 13.77
C ALA A 91 17.88 -26.96 12.97
N PHE A 92 17.15 -28.08 12.91
CA PHE A 92 15.84 -28.15 12.29
C PHE A 92 14.80 -27.29 13.02
N CYS A 93 14.75 -27.34 14.35
CA CYS A 93 13.88 -26.47 15.15
C CYS A 93 14.20 -24.99 14.93
N GLU A 94 15.49 -24.60 15.01
CA GLU A 94 15.93 -23.22 14.76
C GLU A 94 15.58 -22.75 13.34
N GLY A 95 15.69 -23.65 12.34
CA GLY A 95 15.28 -23.36 10.97
C GLY A 95 13.77 -23.13 10.84
N THR A 96 12.97 -23.91 11.57
CA THR A 96 11.50 -23.79 11.57
C THR A 96 11.06 -22.50 12.25
N GLU A 97 11.66 -22.10 13.37
CA GLU A 97 11.39 -20.81 14.03
C GLU A 97 11.72 -19.61 13.15
N LYS A 98 12.84 -19.68 12.40
CA LYS A 98 13.21 -18.65 11.41
C LYS A 98 12.19 -18.58 10.28
N LEU A 99 11.73 -19.73 9.78
CA LEU A 99 10.72 -19.79 8.73
C LEU A 99 9.37 -19.20 9.18
N ASP A 100 8.94 -19.51 10.41
CA ASP A 100 7.72 -18.95 11.00
C ASP A 100 7.81 -17.42 11.11
N SER A 101 8.92 -16.92 11.65
CA SER A 101 9.20 -15.48 11.75
C SER A 101 9.19 -14.78 10.38
N ALA A 102 9.84 -15.39 9.37
CA ALA A 102 9.87 -14.85 8.01
C ALA A 102 8.48 -14.86 7.36
N THR A 103 7.67 -15.89 7.64
CA THR A 103 6.29 -15.99 7.15
C THR A 103 5.41 -14.89 7.76
N ALA A 104 5.53 -14.63 9.07
CA ALA A 104 4.83 -13.53 9.72
C ALA A 104 5.20 -12.16 9.13
N GLN A 105 6.50 -11.93 8.86
CA GLN A 105 6.97 -10.71 8.19
C GLN A 105 6.41 -10.59 6.77
N PHE A 106 6.38 -11.69 6.02
CA PHE A 106 5.80 -11.72 4.68
C PHE A 106 4.31 -11.36 4.71
N VAL A 107 3.52 -11.95 5.60
CA VAL A 107 2.09 -11.62 5.78
C VAL A 107 1.91 -10.13 6.07
N SER A 108 2.65 -9.58 7.04
CA SER A 108 2.59 -8.15 7.35
C SER A 108 2.97 -7.27 6.14
N GLY A 109 3.97 -7.68 5.36
CA GLY A 109 4.35 -7.02 4.11
C GLY A 109 3.22 -7.01 3.08
N THR A 110 2.52 -8.13 2.91
CA THR A 110 1.38 -8.24 1.98
C THR A 110 0.18 -7.40 2.42
N GLU A 111 -0.07 -7.27 3.74
CA GLU A 111 -1.11 -6.39 4.26
C GLU A 111 -0.79 -4.91 3.99
N LYS A 112 0.46 -4.49 4.21
CA LYS A 112 0.92 -3.13 3.86
C LYS A 112 0.78 -2.85 2.38
N LEU A 113 1.12 -3.82 1.51
CA LEU A 113 0.95 -3.69 0.07
C LEU A 113 -0.53 -3.52 -0.31
N LYS A 114 -1.43 -4.32 0.29
CA LYS A 114 -2.87 -4.21 0.10
C LYS A 114 -3.40 -2.84 0.50
N ASP A 115 -2.97 -2.30 1.63
CA ASP A 115 -3.40 -0.98 2.08
C ASP A 115 -2.84 0.14 1.20
N GLY A 116 -1.58 0.05 0.76
CA GLY A 116 -1.00 0.96 -0.22
C GLY A 116 -1.77 0.95 -1.55
N ALA A 117 -2.18 -0.24 -2.03
CA ALA A 117 -3.00 -0.37 -3.24
C ALA A 117 -4.38 0.30 -3.08
N LYS A 118 -5.02 0.17 -1.92
CA LYS A 118 -6.29 0.87 -1.62
C LYS A 118 -6.11 2.38 -1.61
N GLN A 119 -5.03 2.88 -0.98
CA GLN A 119 -4.72 4.31 -0.94
C GLN A 119 -4.49 4.85 -2.36
N LEU A 120 -3.74 4.13 -3.18
CA LEU A 120 -3.52 4.50 -4.59
C LEU A 120 -4.84 4.53 -5.37
N SER A 121 -5.68 3.51 -5.22
CA SER A 121 -7.00 3.46 -5.86
C SER A 121 -7.88 4.65 -5.44
N GLY A 122 -7.90 4.98 -4.14
CA GLY A 122 -8.63 6.14 -3.63
C GLY A 122 -8.08 7.47 -4.15
N GLY A 123 -6.76 7.60 -4.24
CA GLY A 123 -6.09 8.76 -4.84
C GLY A 123 -6.42 8.92 -6.33
N MET A 124 -6.48 7.82 -7.08
CA MET A 124 -6.85 7.83 -8.49
C MET A 124 -8.31 8.25 -8.71
N GLY A 125 -9.23 7.83 -7.83
CA GLY A 125 -10.62 8.30 -7.85
C GLY A 125 -10.72 9.82 -7.65
N LYS A 126 -10.01 10.37 -6.66
CA LYS A 126 -9.95 11.83 -6.43
C LYS A 126 -9.33 12.58 -7.61
N PHE A 127 -8.30 12.01 -8.22
CA PHE A 127 -7.67 12.59 -9.40
C PHE A 127 -8.65 12.68 -10.57
N ASP A 128 -9.41 11.61 -10.86
CA ASP A 128 -10.44 11.61 -11.90
C ASP A 128 -11.55 12.65 -11.63
N GLU A 129 -12.02 12.75 -10.39
CA GLU A 129 -12.98 13.80 -9.98
C GLU A 129 -12.44 15.21 -10.23
N ASN A 130 -11.19 15.47 -9.84
CA ASN A 130 -10.55 16.77 -10.06
C ASN A 130 -10.39 17.08 -11.56
N VAL A 131 -10.01 16.10 -12.38
CA VAL A 131 -9.92 16.28 -13.84
C VAL A 131 -11.29 16.67 -14.42
N LYS A 132 -12.38 16.02 -13.98
CA LYS A 132 -13.75 16.39 -14.38
C LYS A 132 -14.12 17.81 -13.96
N MET A 133 -13.74 18.21 -12.74
CA MET A 133 -13.98 19.59 -12.25
C MET A 133 -13.22 20.62 -13.09
N VAL A 134 -11.94 20.38 -13.38
CA VAL A 134 -11.12 21.26 -14.23
C VAL A 134 -11.74 21.38 -15.61
N TYR A 135 -12.13 20.26 -16.23
CA TYR A 135 -12.80 20.27 -17.54
C TYR A 135 -14.08 21.12 -17.53
N SER A 136 -14.92 20.97 -16.51
CA SER A 136 -16.14 21.78 -16.34
C SER A 136 -15.84 23.26 -16.13
N ALA A 137 -14.83 23.59 -15.32
CA ALA A 137 -14.39 24.97 -15.10
C ALA A 137 -13.86 25.60 -16.39
N SER A 138 -13.06 24.88 -17.18
CA SER A 138 -12.57 25.33 -18.49
C SER A 138 -13.71 25.61 -19.47
N ARG A 139 -14.78 24.78 -19.47
CA ARG A 139 -15.98 25.04 -20.28
C ARG A 139 -16.69 26.32 -19.87
N LYS A 140 -16.88 26.54 -18.56
CA LYS A 140 -17.49 27.78 -18.04
C LYS A 140 -16.64 29.01 -18.36
N LEU A 141 -15.32 28.89 -18.27
CA LEU A 141 -14.41 29.97 -18.64
C LEU A 141 -14.56 30.33 -20.12
N LEU A 142 -14.57 29.33 -21.01
CA LEU A 142 -14.79 29.53 -22.44
C LEU A 142 -16.14 30.22 -22.74
N GLU A 143 -17.21 29.79 -22.08
CA GLU A 143 -18.53 30.45 -22.21
C GLU A 143 -18.51 31.89 -21.72
N GLY A 144 -17.84 32.17 -20.61
CA GLY A 144 -17.66 33.52 -20.08
C GLY A 144 -16.87 34.42 -21.04
N SER A 145 -15.78 33.89 -21.63
CA SER A 145 -14.99 34.61 -22.63
C SER A 145 -15.81 34.96 -23.88
N LYS A 146 -16.66 34.05 -24.36
CA LYS A 146 -17.58 34.34 -25.49
C LYS A 146 -18.59 35.42 -25.15
N LYS A 147 -19.19 35.37 -23.96
CA LYS A 147 -20.11 36.42 -23.50
C LYS A 147 -19.43 37.78 -23.38
N LEU A 148 -18.17 37.80 -22.92
CA LEU A 148 -17.38 39.02 -22.86
C LEU A 148 -17.11 39.57 -24.26
N GLU A 149 -16.68 38.71 -25.19
CA GLU A 149 -16.50 39.05 -26.61
C GLU A 149 -17.79 39.65 -27.20
N ASP A 150 -18.92 38.96 -27.08
CA ASP A 150 -20.24 39.43 -27.54
C ASP A 150 -20.60 40.80 -26.93
N GLY A 151 -20.39 40.95 -25.61
CA GLY A 151 -20.63 42.22 -24.90
C GLY A 151 -19.74 43.36 -25.39
N THR A 152 -18.47 43.09 -25.71
CA THR A 152 -17.56 44.10 -26.26
C THR A 152 -17.94 44.53 -27.67
N LEU A 153 -18.44 43.61 -28.51
CA LEU A 153 -18.98 43.95 -29.83
C LEU A 153 -20.21 44.86 -29.70
N VAL A 154 -21.16 44.51 -28.84
CA VAL A 154 -22.36 45.34 -28.58
C VAL A 154 -21.99 46.72 -28.05
N LEU A 155 -21.03 46.80 -27.12
CA LEU A 155 -20.55 48.07 -26.57
C LEU A 155 -19.89 48.94 -27.66
N SER A 156 -19.04 48.34 -28.49
CA SER A 156 -18.38 49.03 -29.61
C SER A 156 -19.40 49.60 -30.59
N ASP A 157 -20.40 48.80 -30.97
CA ASP A 157 -21.48 49.23 -31.86
C ASP A 157 -22.34 50.34 -31.24
N SER A 158 -22.67 50.21 -29.96
CA SER A 158 -23.46 51.22 -29.24
C SER A 158 -22.71 52.54 -29.11
N TYR A 159 -21.41 52.49 -28.84
CA TYR A 159 -20.54 53.66 -28.80
C TYR A 159 -20.50 54.36 -30.17
N ARG A 160 -20.34 53.60 -31.25
CA ARG A 160 -20.37 54.12 -32.62
C ARG A 160 -21.70 54.82 -32.94
N LYS A 161 -22.85 54.21 -32.58
CA LYS A 161 -24.17 54.83 -32.76
C LYS A 161 -24.33 56.10 -31.93
N PHE A 162 -23.98 56.06 -30.65
CA PHE A 162 -24.05 57.24 -29.77
C PHE A 162 -23.25 58.41 -30.36
N HIS A 163 -22.01 58.16 -30.78
CA HIS A 163 -21.15 59.20 -31.33
C HIS A 163 -21.63 59.70 -32.70
N ASN A 164 -22.00 58.81 -33.62
CA ASN A 164 -22.28 59.21 -35.00
C ASN A 164 -23.71 59.71 -35.20
N GLU A 165 -24.67 59.15 -34.46
CA GLU A 165 -26.09 59.45 -34.60
C GLU A 165 -26.53 60.39 -33.48
N GLY A 166 -26.32 60.02 -32.22
CA GLY A 166 -26.83 60.77 -31.06
C GLY A 166 -26.20 62.16 -30.91
N ILE A 167 -24.86 62.25 -30.94
CA ILE A 167 -24.16 63.54 -30.85
C ILE A 167 -24.48 64.41 -32.08
N LYS A 168 -24.57 63.82 -33.27
CA LYS A 168 -24.92 64.54 -34.50
C LYS A 168 -26.34 65.10 -34.44
N GLU A 169 -27.30 64.32 -33.95
CA GLU A 169 -28.68 64.78 -33.72
C GLU A 169 -28.73 65.91 -32.70
N LEU A 170 -27.93 65.84 -31.64
CA LEU A 170 -27.83 66.91 -30.64
C LEU A 170 -27.31 68.21 -31.24
N TYR A 171 -26.24 68.14 -32.05
CA TYR A 171 -25.73 69.33 -32.77
C TYR A 171 -26.80 69.92 -33.69
N SER A 172 -27.46 69.10 -34.52
CA SER A 172 -28.54 69.56 -35.40
C SER A 172 -29.65 70.28 -34.64
N LYS A 173 -30.13 69.70 -33.53
CA LYS A 173 -31.18 70.32 -32.70
C LYS A 173 -30.72 71.59 -31.98
N THR A 174 -29.45 71.66 -31.61
CA THR A 174 -28.87 72.85 -30.97
C THR A 174 -28.76 73.99 -31.98
N ASP A 175 -28.30 73.71 -33.19
CA ASP A 175 -28.23 74.69 -34.28
C ASP A 175 -29.64 75.19 -34.64
N GLU A 176 -30.61 74.29 -34.80
CA GLU A 176 -32.02 74.68 -35.01
C GLU A 176 -32.60 75.55 -33.88
N ALA A 177 -32.18 75.32 -32.63
CA ALA A 177 -32.61 76.12 -31.49
C ALA A 177 -31.94 77.50 -31.47
N LEU A 178 -30.66 77.59 -31.87
CA LEU A 178 -29.92 78.85 -31.98
C LEU A 178 -30.50 79.73 -33.09
N GLU A 179 -30.82 79.16 -34.26
CA GLU A 179 -31.49 79.89 -35.34
C GLU A 179 -32.81 80.53 -34.87
N LYS A 180 -33.63 79.77 -34.15
CA LYS A 180 -34.88 80.30 -33.56
C LYS A 180 -34.65 81.42 -32.54
N LEU A 181 -33.53 81.39 -31.81
CA LEU A 181 -33.19 82.47 -30.88
C LEU A 181 -32.77 83.73 -31.63
N ASP A 182 -32.06 83.60 -32.75
CA ASP A 182 -31.71 84.73 -33.61
C ASP A 182 -32.97 85.35 -34.22
N ASP A 183 -33.93 84.56 -34.69
CA ASP A 183 -35.23 85.05 -35.18
C ASP A 183 -35.99 85.87 -34.11
N ILE A 184 -36.02 85.38 -32.86
CA ILE A 184 -36.64 86.09 -31.73
C ILE A 184 -35.89 87.39 -31.44
N LYS A 185 -34.57 87.37 -31.48
CA LYS A 185 -33.73 88.55 -31.25
C LYS A 185 -33.97 89.62 -32.31
N ASP A 186 -34.10 89.23 -33.57
CA ASP A 186 -34.42 90.15 -34.67
C ASP A 186 -35.82 90.74 -34.51
N THR A 187 -36.80 89.90 -34.18
CA THR A 187 -38.17 90.35 -33.87
C THR A 187 -38.19 91.35 -32.70
N LEU A 188 -37.42 91.10 -31.65
CA LEU A 188 -37.28 92.02 -30.50
C LEU A 188 -36.62 93.34 -30.90
N ASN A 189 -35.61 93.32 -31.76
CA ASN A 189 -34.95 94.52 -32.25
C ASN A 189 -35.90 95.39 -33.10
N GLU A 190 -36.69 94.77 -33.97
CA GLU A 190 -37.74 95.47 -34.73
C GLU A 190 -38.81 96.04 -33.81
N LEU A 191 -39.32 95.24 -32.86
CA LEU A 191 -40.30 95.68 -31.88
C LEU A 191 -39.79 96.87 -31.06
N LYS A 192 -38.50 96.85 -30.66
CA LYS A 192 -37.86 97.97 -29.95
C LYS A 192 -37.82 99.24 -30.82
N LYS A 193 -37.42 99.13 -32.09
CA LYS A 193 -37.40 100.27 -33.02
C LYS A 193 -38.80 100.85 -33.22
N PHE A 194 -39.79 99.99 -33.41
CA PHE A 194 -41.20 100.39 -33.53
C PHE A 194 -41.71 101.08 -32.26
N SER A 195 -41.42 100.49 -31.10
CA SER A 195 -41.81 101.09 -29.81
C SER A 195 -41.18 102.46 -29.59
N GLN A 196 -39.95 102.70 -30.06
CA GLN A 196 -39.28 104.00 -29.91
C GLN A 196 -39.83 105.08 -30.85
N SER A 197 -40.39 104.71 -32.00
CA SER A 197 -40.99 105.68 -32.94
C SER A 197 -42.47 105.97 -32.65
N TYR A 198 -43.11 105.15 -31.81
CA TYR A 198 -44.53 105.27 -31.50
C TYR A 198 -44.79 106.31 -30.40
N LYS A 199 -45.46 107.42 -30.76
CA LYS A 199 -45.79 108.50 -29.82
C LYS A 199 -47.14 108.28 -29.13
N THR A 200 -48.27 108.41 -29.82
CA THR A 200 -49.63 108.11 -29.30
C THR A 200 -50.59 107.75 -30.43
N PHE A 201 -51.69 107.03 -30.12
CA PHE A 201 -52.68 106.58 -31.11
C PHE A 201 -53.45 107.74 -31.79
N SER A 202 -53.65 108.86 -31.10
CA SER A 202 -54.39 110.03 -31.60
C SER A 202 -53.50 111.13 -32.16
N GLY A 203 -52.17 110.95 -32.15
CA GLY A 203 -51.21 112.04 -32.31
C GLY A 203 -51.10 112.89 -31.04
N ILE A 204 -49.93 113.48 -30.85
CA ILE A 204 -49.63 114.45 -29.78
C ILE A 204 -49.33 115.77 -30.48
N SER A 205 -49.83 116.90 -29.94
CA SER A 205 -49.49 118.22 -30.47
C SER A 205 -48.03 118.55 -30.13
N ASP A 206 -47.43 119.45 -30.91
CA ASP A 206 -45.99 119.76 -30.87
C ASP A 206 -45.47 120.28 -29.51
N GLU A 207 -46.34 120.54 -28.53
CA GLU A 207 -46.03 121.09 -27.20
C GLU A 207 -46.16 120.09 -26.04
N LEU A 208 -46.47 118.82 -26.30
CA LEU A 208 -46.65 117.79 -25.27
C LEU A 208 -45.68 116.62 -25.45
N ASP A 209 -45.07 116.16 -24.36
CA ASP A 209 -44.29 114.90 -24.33
C ASP A 209 -45.14 113.77 -23.74
N GLY A 210 -45.21 112.65 -24.45
CA GLY A 210 -45.96 111.46 -24.02
C GLY A 210 -45.10 110.20 -24.07
N GLU A 211 -45.21 109.37 -23.04
CA GLU A 211 -44.55 108.06 -22.97
C GLU A 211 -45.60 106.95 -23.06
N VAL A 212 -45.48 106.05 -24.04
CA VAL A 212 -46.31 104.85 -24.14
C VAL A 212 -45.51 103.65 -23.66
N LYS A 213 -45.97 103.02 -22.57
CA LYS A 213 -45.40 101.78 -22.05
C LYS A 213 -46.12 100.57 -22.64
N PHE A 214 -45.37 99.76 -23.38
CA PHE A 214 -45.84 98.45 -23.81
C PHE A 214 -45.58 97.42 -22.71
N VAL A 215 -46.64 96.77 -22.23
CA VAL A 215 -46.54 95.66 -21.29
C VAL A 215 -46.65 94.36 -22.07
N LEU A 216 -45.51 93.67 -22.24
CA LEU A 216 -45.48 92.34 -22.83
C LEU A 216 -45.80 91.31 -21.75
N LYS A 217 -46.98 90.71 -21.83
CA LYS A 217 -47.36 89.58 -20.99
C LYS A 217 -47.06 88.31 -21.77
N THR A 218 -46.04 87.58 -21.35
CA THR A 218 -45.78 86.22 -21.85
C THR A 218 -46.47 85.22 -20.91
N ASP A 219 -46.95 84.12 -21.47
CA ASP A 219 -47.36 82.99 -20.64
C ASP A 219 -46.12 82.39 -19.95
N GLU A 220 -46.32 81.80 -18.77
CA GLU A 220 -45.28 81.03 -18.09
C GLU A 220 -44.83 79.88 -19.00
N ILE A 221 -43.51 79.68 -19.10
CA ILE A 221 -42.98 78.52 -19.81
C ILE A 221 -43.31 77.28 -18.98
N LYS A 222 -44.43 76.63 -19.32
CA LYS A 222 -44.78 75.33 -18.75
C LYS A 222 -43.78 74.32 -19.29
N ALA A 223 -42.95 73.74 -18.42
CA ALA A 223 -42.24 72.52 -18.77
C ALA A 223 -43.29 71.53 -19.30
N LYS A 224 -43.14 71.09 -20.56
CA LYS A 224 -44.00 70.02 -21.07
C LYS A 224 -43.83 68.83 -20.12
N GLU A 225 -44.90 68.48 -19.41
CA GLU A 225 -44.96 67.22 -18.70
C GLU A 225 -44.56 66.13 -19.69
N GLU A 226 -43.43 65.47 -19.41
CA GLU A 226 -42.98 64.32 -20.15
C GLU A 226 -44.15 63.35 -20.18
N LYS A 227 -44.72 63.11 -21.37
CA LYS A 227 -45.55 61.94 -21.57
C LYS A 227 -44.66 60.75 -21.30
N GLN A 228 -44.79 60.20 -20.09
CA GLN A 228 -44.37 58.85 -19.79
C GLN A 228 -44.98 57.97 -20.88
N VAL A 229 -44.15 57.52 -21.82
CA VAL A 229 -44.48 56.37 -22.63
C VAL A 229 -44.45 55.20 -21.66
N SER A 230 -45.60 54.90 -21.09
CA SER A 230 -45.91 53.62 -20.49
C SER A 230 -45.77 52.54 -21.56
N LYS A 231 -44.55 52.05 -21.77
CA LYS A 231 -44.36 50.68 -22.23
C LYS A 231 -44.58 49.79 -21.03
N GLU A 232 -45.68 49.03 -21.08
CA GLU A 232 -46.00 47.94 -20.17
C GLU A 232 -44.75 47.15 -19.78
N VAL A 233 -44.27 47.37 -18.56
CA VAL A 233 -43.47 46.38 -17.87
C VAL A 233 -44.46 45.32 -17.42
N LYS A 234 -44.57 44.23 -18.18
CA LYS A 234 -45.14 42.99 -17.66
C LYS A 234 -44.35 42.65 -16.40
N THR A 235 -45.03 42.75 -15.26
CA THR A 235 -44.61 42.27 -13.95
C THR A 235 -44.38 40.77 -14.03
N ALA A 236 -43.19 40.36 -14.46
CA ALA A 236 -42.63 39.08 -14.08
C ALA A 236 -41.94 39.29 -12.73
N ASN A 237 -42.63 38.87 -11.67
CA ASN A 237 -42.17 38.66 -10.30
C ASN A 237 -40.64 38.58 -10.14
N VAL A 238 -39.98 39.73 -9.97
CA VAL A 238 -38.56 39.79 -9.62
C VAL A 238 -38.48 39.56 -8.12
N LYS A 239 -38.37 38.29 -7.74
CA LYS A 239 -37.71 37.95 -6.48
C LYS A 239 -36.35 38.64 -6.53
N THR A 240 -36.12 39.53 -5.58
CA THR A 240 -34.80 40.05 -5.20
C THR A 240 -33.84 38.87 -5.02
N HIS A 241 -33.12 38.51 -6.08
CA HIS A 241 -31.97 37.62 -5.98
C HIS A 241 -30.74 38.50 -5.78
N GLU A 242 -30.25 38.41 -4.55
CA GLU A 242 -29.06 38.98 -3.99
C GLU A 242 -27.97 39.32 -5.01
N ARG A 243 -27.55 40.60 -5.03
CA ARG A 243 -26.24 41.06 -5.54
C ARG A 243 -25.04 40.46 -4.78
N LYS A 244 -25.20 39.27 -4.19
CA LYS A 244 -24.14 38.48 -3.56
C LYS A 244 -23.57 37.42 -4.50
N SER A 245 -24.18 37.13 -5.65
CA SER A 245 -23.79 35.96 -6.48
C SER A 245 -22.43 36.12 -7.19
N PHE A 246 -22.18 37.28 -7.82
CA PHE A 246 -20.92 37.52 -8.54
C PHE A 246 -19.73 37.66 -7.59
N TRP A 247 -19.87 38.47 -6.53
CA TRP A 247 -18.77 38.71 -5.58
C TRP A 247 -18.47 37.49 -4.72
N LYS A 248 -19.48 36.69 -4.34
CA LYS A 248 -19.26 35.43 -3.61
C LYS A 248 -18.62 34.36 -4.49
N TRP A 249 -18.93 34.34 -5.78
CA TRP A 249 -18.25 33.48 -6.76
C TRP A 249 -16.80 33.91 -6.99
N LEU A 250 -16.53 35.21 -7.13
CA LEU A 250 -15.18 35.76 -7.30
C LEU A 250 -14.30 35.53 -6.06
N LEU A 251 -14.84 35.74 -4.85
CA LEU A 251 -14.14 35.48 -3.59
C LEU A 251 -13.88 33.99 -3.38
N GLY A 252 -14.83 33.12 -3.76
CA GLY A 252 -14.65 31.67 -3.71
C GLY A 252 -13.55 31.15 -4.64
N LEU A 253 -13.25 31.87 -5.72
CA LEU A 253 -12.19 31.53 -6.68
C LEU A 253 -10.78 31.87 -6.15
N LEU A 254 -10.68 32.78 -5.17
CA LEU A 254 -9.41 33.26 -4.61
C LEU A 254 -9.04 32.62 -3.25
N HIS A 255 -9.85 31.69 -2.70
CA HIS A 255 -9.63 31.05 -1.38
C HIS A 255 -9.35 32.03 -0.22
N ILE A 256 -9.87 33.26 -0.27
CA ILE A 256 -9.77 34.22 0.84
C ILE A 256 -11.02 34.07 1.70
N GLN A 257 -10.89 33.52 2.91
CA GLN A 257 -11.93 33.56 3.92
C GLN A 257 -12.07 35.00 4.42
N VAL A 258 -13.29 35.55 4.34
CA VAL A 258 -13.67 36.78 5.02
C VAL A 258 -14.73 36.36 6.03
N ASP A 259 -14.42 36.50 7.32
CA ASP A 259 -15.37 36.34 8.44
C ASP A 259 -16.48 37.39 8.40
#